data_AF-A0A2I0QL72-F1
#
_entry.id   AF-A0A2I0QL72-F1
#
_cell.length_a   1.000
_cell.length_b   1.000
_cell.length_c   1.000
_cell.angle_alpha   90.00
_cell.angle_beta   90.00
_cell.angle_gamma   90.00
#
_symmetry.space_group_name_H-M   'P 1'
#
loop_
_entity.id
_entity.type
_entity.pdbx_description
1 polymer ?
#
loop_
_entity_poly.entity_id
_entity_poly.type
_entity_poly.pdbx_seq_one_letter_code
_entity_poly.pdbx_strand_id
1 'polypeptide(L)'
;MFGIVGKERTNVYSKIYYGLFALQHRGQESAGIATSVSNANNVSNNAGNGIKIVKDMGIVPEALRNKFIEGNTGIGHVRYSTTGSSSIENSQPIQIKCNDEIFAIAHNGNIVNTIEIKQKLKGATFLTTTDSEVIANLIAHYYASNKNFLECLKQAMKEIVGSYCLVILYQNKVIAIRDPNGFRPLVIGKNEEGEICVASETCALDAIGFSYLRDVEPGEIFVAEYVYEKENDKISSSTYSVLKDKISHCMFEYVYFARAGEKELCTKLNPIKTEVEGKRIILIDDSIVRGTTIKRLIKILRDKGAKEVHIRVSCPPIKFPCNFGIDMQTAKEFIARDKSAGEIVSLIGADSLQYISIEGLFKAIGTKNLCDACLTGISPVSEKQMKLTDEIM
;
A
#
# COMPACT_ATOMS: atom_id res chain seq x y z
N MET A 1 1.74 4.72 2.72
CA MET A 1 3.12 4.91 3.20
C MET A 1 3.61 6.28 2.78
N PHE A 2 4.56 6.83 3.54
CA PHE A 2 5.13 8.14 3.30
C PHE A 2 6.62 8.15 3.68
N GLY A 3 7.43 8.96 2.99
CA GLY A 3 8.83 9.21 3.36
C GLY A 3 9.27 10.58 2.89
N ILE A 4 10.15 11.24 3.62
CA ILE A 4 10.61 12.60 3.32
C ILE A 4 12.06 12.82 3.76
N VAL A 5 12.79 13.54 2.93
CA VAL A 5 14.11 14.11 3.23
C VAL A 5 13.94 15.62 3.25
N GLY A 6 14.11 16.21 4.42
CA GLY A 6 14.17 17.66 4.63
C GLY A 6 15.62 18.16 4.68
N LYS A 7 15.77 19.48 4.82
CA LYS A 7 17.08 20.13 5.04
C LYS A 7 17.55 19.96 6.49
N GLU A 8 18.81 20.28 6.79
CA GLU A 8 19.42 20.09 8.13
C GLU A 8 18.54 20.59 9.29
N ARG A 9 17.90 21.76 9.14
CA ARG A 9 17.07 22.38 10.19
C ARG A 9 15.57 22.07 10.09
N THR A 10 15.15 21.31 9.08
CA THR A 10 13.73 20.95 8.91
C THR A 10 13.40 19.84 9.90
N ASN A 11 12.38 20.01 10.74
CA ASN A 11 11.75 18.86 11.41
C ASN A 11 10.65 18.30 10.53
N VAL A 12 10.76 17.03 10.14
CA VAL A 12 9.82 16.41 9.20
C VAL A 12 8.62 15.71 9.86
N TYR A 13 8.58 15.59 11.19
CA TYR A 13 7.53 14.86 11.90
C TYR A 13 6.12 15.31 11.51
N SER A 14 5.85 16.62 11.56
CA SER A 14 4.53 17.16 11.23
C SER A 14 4.16 16.94 9.76
N LYS A 15 5.14 17.02 8.85
CA LYS A 15 4.92 16.71 7.42
C LYS A 15 4.54 15.24 7.24
N ILE A 16 5.26 14.32 7.90
CA ILE A 16 4.92 12.89 7.87
C ILE A 16 3.53 12.66 8.48
N TYR A 17 3.21 13.27 9.62
CA TYR A 17 1.91 13.15 10.28
C TYR A 17 0.76 13.56 9.34
N TYR A 18 0.83 14.73 8.71
CA TYR A 18 -0.23 15.20 7.81
C TYR A 18 -0.27 14.40 6.49
N GLY A 19 0.87 13.98 5.97
CA GLY A 19 0.94 13.06 4.83
C GLY A 19 0.27 11.72 5.13
N LEU A 20 0.47 11.15 6.33
CA LEU A 20 -0.22 9.94 6.77
C LEU A 20 -1.71 10.16 7.00
N PHE A 21 -2.09 11.31 7.57
CA PHE A 21 -3.49 11.66 7.77
C PHE A 21 -4.25 11.74 6.43
N ALA A 22 -3.63 12.30 5.39
CA ALA A 22 -4.18 12.32 4.04
C ALA A 22 -4.32 10.92 3.41
N LEU A 23 -3.52 9.95 3.87
CA LEU A 23 -3.53 8.55 3.45
C LEU A 23 -4.34 7.64 4.40
N GLN A 24 -5.07 8.17 5.38
CA GLN A 24 -5.77 7.40 6.42
C GLN A 24 -6.74 6.35 5.84
N HIS A 25 -7.32 6.60 4.67
CA HIS A 25 -8.20 5.65 3.97
C HIS A 25 -7.49 4.37 3.54
N ARG A 26 -6.14 4.36 3.46
CA ARG A 26 -5.34 3.17 3.17
C ARG A 26 -5.07 2.29 4.39
N GLY A 27 -5.57 2.66 5.58
CA GLY A 27 -5.40 1.86 6.78
C GLY A 27 -5.78 2.62 8.03
N GLN A 28 -6.69 2.06 8.83
CA GLN A 28 -7.23 2.69 10.05
C GLN A 28 -6.87 1.93 11.33
N GLU A 29 -6.06 0.89 11.20
CA GLU A 29 -5.79 -0.05 12.27
C GLU A 29 -4.64 0.41 13.18
N SER A 30 -3.56 0.92 12.58
CA SER A 30 -2.41 1.44 13.30
C SER A 30 -1.66 2.47 12.48
N ALA A 31 -0.86 3.30 13.15
CA ALA A 31 0.03 4.25 12.50
C ALA A 31 1.39 4.33 13.20
N GLY A 32 2.42 4.68 12.45
CA GLY A 32 3.76 4.84 12.97
C GLY A 32 4.62 5.79 12.14
N ILE A 33 5.59 6.40 12.81
CA ILE A 33 6.60 7.31 12.24
C ILE A 33 7.98 6.88 12.74
N ALA A 34 8.95 6.87 11.84
CA ALA A 34 10.37 6.72 12.13
C ALA A 34 11.15 7.93 11.63
N THR A 35 12.06 8.48 12.43
CA THR A 35 12.91 9.62 12.05
C THR A 35 14.38 9.38 12.35
N SER A 36 15.25 10.03 11.59
CA SER A 36 16.68 10.17 11.86
C SER A 36 17.11 11.64 11.71
N VAL A 37 18.24 11.97 12.34
CA VAL A 37 18.79 13.34 12.38
C VAL A 37 20.08 13.40 11.57
N SER A 38 20.02 13.96 10.38
CA SER A 38 21.17 14.22 9.51
C SER A 38 21.78 15.58 9.86
N ASN A 39 23.03 15.64 10.30
CA ASN A 39 23.76 16.89 10.54
C ASN A 39 25.21 16.78 10.04
N ALA A 40 25.91 17.91 9.94
CA ALA A 40 27.28 17.97 9.44
C ALA A 40 28.25 16.99 10.15
N ASN A 41 28.07 16.76 11.45
CA ASN A 41 28.93 15.87 12.26
C ASN A 41 28.66 14.37 12.02
N ASN A 42 27.43 14.02 11.64
CA ASN A 42 27.00 12.64 11.46
C ASN A 42 27.14 12.19 9.99
N VAL A 43 27.16 13.13 9.04
CA VAL A 43 27.45 12.85 7.62
C VAL A 43 28.94 12.52 7.40
N SER A 44 29.86 13.14 8.15
CA SER A 44 31.31 12.92 7.98
C SER A 44 31.83 11.62 8.59
N ASN A 45 31.12 11.05 9.57
CA ASN A 45 31.66 9.94 10.39
C ASN A 45 31.11 8.55 10.03
N ASN A 46 30.17 8.43 9.08
CA ASN A 46 29.38 7.18 8.88
C ASN A 46 28.86 6.57 10.20
N ALA A 47 28.76 7.39 11.26
CA ALA A 47 28.34 6.95 12.57
C ALA A 47 26.82 6.88 12.54
N GLY A 48 26.29 5.65 12.60
CA GLY A 48 24.86 5.37 12.53
C GLY A 48 24.06 6.30 13.43
N ASN A 49 23.30 7.20 12.81
CA ASN A 49 22.30 7.97 13.52
C ASN A 49 21.26 7.02 14.09
N GLY A 50 20.95 7.17 15.38
CA GLY A 50 19.86 6.43 15.99
C GLY A 50 18.56 6.73 15.24
N ILE A 51 17.88 5.68 14.77
CA ILE A 51 16.51 5.78 14.28
C ILE A 51 15.58 5.80 15.50
N LYS A 52 14.74 6.83 15.61
CA LYS A 52 13.68 6.92 16.60
C LYS A 52 12.37 6.46 15.95
N ILE A 53 11.59 5.63 16.63
CA ILE A 53 10.30 5.16 16.14
C ILE A 53 9.22 5.39 17.19
N VAL A 54 8.08 5.87 16.73
CA VAL A 54 6.82 5.89 17.48
C VAL A 54 5.74 5.20 16.66
N LYS A 55 4.97 4.31 17.29
CA LYS A 55 3.85 3.62 16.66
C LYS A 55 2.81 3.24 17.72
N ASP A 56 1.56 3.08 17.29
CA ASP A 56 0.49 2.53 18.11
C ASP A 56 -0.67 2.04 17.26
N MET A 57 -1.61 1.37 17.92
CA MET A 57 -2.93 1.06 17.38
C MET A 57 -3.80 2.32 17.26
N GLY A 58 -4.73 2.28 16.31
CA GLY A 58 -5.67 3.36 16.03
C GLY A 58 -5.29 4.19 14.81
N ILE A 59 -6.18 5.13 14.50
CA ILE A 59 -5.99 6.12 13.43
C ILE A 59 -4.84 7.08 13.77
N VAL A 60 -4.31 7.80 12.78
CA VAL A 60 -3.15 8.71 12.91
C VAL A 60 -3.25 9.66 14.13
N PRO A 61 -4.37 10.36 14.38
CA PRO A 61 -4.48 11.26 15.54
C PRO A 61 -4.52 10.56 16.90
N GLU A 62 -4.91 9.30 16.93
CA GLU A 62 -4.95 8.48 18.15
C GLU A 62 -3.57 7.88 18.41
N ALA A 63 -3.03 7.16 17.42
CA ALA A 63 -1.80 6.41 17.55
C ALA A 63 -0.56 7.28 17.81
N LEU A 64 -0.56 8.50 17.29
CA LEU A 64 0.58 9.43 17.36
C LEU A 64 0.37 10.57 18.37
N ARG A 65 -0.70 10.52 19.18
CA ARG A 65 -0.99 11.54 20.19
C ARG A 65 0.17 11.72 21.16
N ASN A 66 0.71 12.93 21.25
CA ASN A 66 1.83 13.28 22.14
C ASN A 66 3.11 12.46 21.91
N LYS A 67 3.31 11.89 20.71
CA LYS A 67 4.48 11.06 20.38
C LYS A 67 5.46 11.77 19.44
N PHE A 68 5.67 13.06 19.62
CA PHE A 68 6.58 13.82 18.78
C PHE A 68 8.00 13.27 18.87
N ILE A 69 8.63 13.05 17.71
CA ILE A 69 10.05 12.69 17.60
C ILE A 69 10.74 13.62 16.60
N GLU A 70 11.95 14.03 16.93
CA GLU A 70 12.75 14.92 16.07
C GLU A 70 13.49 14.15 14.97
N GLY A 71 13.68 14.83 13.84
CA GLY A 71 14.49 14.37 12.72
C GLY A 71 14.18 15.19 11.47
N ASN A 72 15.16 15.24 10.57
CA ASN A 72 15.02 15.90 9.27
C ASN A 72 14.83 14.90 8.12
N THR A 73 14.99 13.61 8.39
CA THR A 73 14.65 12.54 7.47
C THR A 73 13.74 11.56 8.19
N GLY A 74 12.72 11.04 7.51
CA GLY A 74 11.82 10.09 8.14
C GLY A 74 10.84 9.41 7.20
N ILE A 75 10.23 8.36 7.72
CA ILE A 75 9.24 7.54 7.03
C ILE A 75 8.03 7.31 7.94
N GLY A 76 6.90 6.98 7.33
CA GLY A 76 5.65 6.75 8.04
C GLY A 76 4.76 5.72 7.35
N HIS A 77 3.89 5.11 8.14
CA HIS A 77 2.96 4.10 7.67
C HIS A 77 1.61 4.19 8.39
N VAL A 78 0.54 3.90 7.65
CA VAL A 78 -0.79 3.59 8.18
C VAL A 78 -1.15 2.18 7.73
N ARG A 79 -1.59 1.34 8.66
CA ARG A 79 -1.80 -0.09 8.41
C ARG A 79 -3.26 -0.41 8.16
N TYR A 80 -3.47 -1.17 7.10
CA TYR A 80 -4.64 -2.00 6.88
C TYR A 80 -4.17 -3.46 7.01
N SER A 81 -4.81 -4.25 7.86
CA SER A 81 -4.45 -5.66 8.04
C SER A 81 -4.80 -6.46 6.79
N THR A 82 -3.80 -6.80 5.98
CA THR A 82 -3.89 -7.77 4.87
C THR A 82 -3.33 -9.13 5.29
N THR A 83 -2.23 -9.11 6.06
CA THR A 83 -1.60 -10.27 6.68
C THR A 83 -1.18 -9.97 8.11
N GLY A 84 -1.23 -11.00 8.96
CA GLY A 84 -0.92 -10.92 10.38
C GLY A 84 -2.06 -10.40 11.25
N SER A 85 -1.99 -10.69 12.55
CA SER A 85 -2.99 -10.24 13.52
C SER A 85 -2.99 -8.71 13.72
N SER A 86 -4.04 -8.21 14.35
CA SER A 86 -4.08 -6.81 14.80
C SER A 86 -3.34 -6.64 16.10
N SER A 87 -2.08 -6.22 16.00
CA SER A 87 -1.20 -6.01 17.15
C SER A 87 -0.19 -4.89 16.89
N ILE A 88 0.30 -4.29 17.98
CA ILE A 88 1.28 -3.20 17.90
C ILE A 88 2.61 -3.67 17.32
N GLU A 89 2.98 -4.94 17.55
CA GLU A 89 4.18 -5.58 17.00
C GLU A 89 4.16 -5.55 15.47
N ASN A 90 2.99 -5.81 14.89
CA ASN A 90 2.76 -5.79 13.44
C ASN A 90 2.63 -4.37 12.85
N SER A 91 2.60 -3.33 13.70
CA SER A 91 2.54 -1.94 13.24
C SER A 91 3.88 -1.50 12.64
N GLN A 92 3.82 -0.77 11.54
CA GLN A 92 5.00 -0.31 10.80
C GLN A 92 5.20 1.21 11.02
N PRO A 93 6.42 1.75 10.81
CA PRO A 93 7.64 1.09 10.33
C PRO A 93 8.21 0.03 11.29
N ILE A 94 8.84 -1.00 10.73
CA ILE A 94 9.59 -2.01 11.48
C ILE A 94 11.07 -1.63 11.45
N GLN A 95 11.75 -1.70 12.59
CA GLN A 95 13.19 -1.47 12.72
C GLN A 95 13.92 -2.80 12.73
N ILE A 96 14.96 -2.93 11.90
CA ILE A 96 15.84 -4.10 11.88
C ILE A 96 17.28 -3.64 12.05
N LYS A 97 18.03 -4.41 12.83
CA LYS A 97 19.48 -4.26 12.96
C LYS A 97 20.17 -5.26 12.03
N CYS A 98 21.10 -4.78 11.20
CA CYS A 98 21.92 -5.58 10.30
C CYS A 98 23.40 -5.40 10.64
N ASN A 99 23.92 -6.26 11.52
CA ASN A 99 25.24 -6.11 12.14
C ASN A 99 25.37 -4.77 12.87
N ASP A 100 26.24 -3.88 12.38
CA ASP A 100 26.56 -2.58 12.98
C ASP A 100 25.63 -1.46 12.51
N GLU A 101 24.73 -1.75 11.57
CA GLU A 101 23.81 -0.81 10.96
C GLU A 101 22.36 -1.09 11.35
N ILE A 102 21.51 -0.09 11.16
CA ILE A 102 20.07 -0.15 11.46
C ILE A 102 19.30 0.51 10.31
N PHE A 103 18.17 -0.08 9.92
CA PHE A 103 17.21 0.56 9.03
C PHE A 103 15.79 0.39 9.56
N ALA A 104 14.89 1.27 9.12
CA ALA A 104 13.45 1.10 9.30
C ALA A 104 12.76 0.95 7.95
N ILE A 105 11.71 0.14 7.89
CA ILE A 105 11.00 -0.18 6.65
C ILE A 105 9.49 -0.07 6.84
N ALA A 106 8.85 0.56 5.86
CA ALA A 106 7.41 0.54 5.64
C ALA A 106 7.13 -0.19 4.31
N HIS A 107 6.11 -1.04 4.29
CA HIS A 107 5.74 -1.88 3.17
C HIS A 107 4.24 -1.87 2.93
N ASN A 108 3.84 -1.70 1.66
CA ASN A 108 2.48 -1.85 1.16
C ASN A 108 2.49 -2.88 0.03
N GLY A 109 1.81 -4.00 0.23
CA GLY A 109 1.82 -5.13 -0.68
C GLY A 109 1.65 -6.45 0.04
N ASN A 110 1.89 -7.54 -0.69
CA ASN A 110 1.94 -8.89 -0.19
C ASN A 110 2.91 -9.70 -1.05
N ILE A 111 3.82 -10.43 -0.40
CA ILE A 111 4.77 -11.30 -1.10
C ILE A 111 4.22 -12.73 -1.08
N VAL A 112 4.35 -13.44 -2.21
CA VAL A 112 3.76 -14.78 -2.36
C VAL A 112 4.71 -15.87 -1.87
N ASN A 113 6.02 -15.65 -1.97
CA ASN A 113 7.05 -16.64 -1.64
C ASN A 113 7.59 -16.48 -0.20
N THR A 114 6.70 -16.18 0.76
CA THR A 114 7.09 -15.98 2.17
C THR A 114 7.70 -17.24 2.78
N ILE A 115 7.21 -18.43 2.40
CA ILE A 115 7.63 -19.71 2.99
C ILE A 115 9.06 -20.01 2.57
N GLU A 116 9.36 -19.87 1.29
CA GLU A 116 10.65 -20.11 0.64
C GLU A 116 11.71 -19.16 1.21
N ILE A 117 11.39 -17.87 1.31
CA ILE A 117 12.29 -16.88 1.94
C ILE A 117 12.53 -17.24 3.41
N LYS A 118 11.49 -17.59 4.18
CA LYS A 118 11.67 -18.01 5.58
C LYS A 118 12.54 -19.25 5.73
N GLN A 119 12.47 -20.20 4.81
CA GLN A 119 13.32 -21.39 4.82
C GLN A 119 14.80 -21.06 4.55
N LYS A 120 15.07 -20.09 3.67
CA LYS A 120 16.43 -19.57 3.46
C LYS A 120 16.95 -18.84 4.70
N LEU A 121 16.07 -18.16 5.40
CA LEU A 121 16.36 -17.44 6.64
C LEU A 121 16.29 -18.34 7.90
N LYS A 122 16.46 -19.66 7.75
CA LYS A 122 16.53 -20.59 8.89
C LYS A 122 17.59 -20.12 9.90
N GLY A 123 17.15 -19.79 11.11
CA GLY A 123 17.98 -19.22 12.17
C GLY A 123 17.66 -17.76 12.51
N ALA A 124 16.93 -17.05 11.63
CA ALA A 124 16.35 -15.75 11.97
C ALA A 124 15.15 -15.92 12.91
N THR A 125 15.03 -15.02 13.89
CA THR A 125 13.86 -14.94 14.75
C THR A 125 12.92 -13.88 14.20
N PHE A 126 11.66 -14.25 13.97
CA PHE A 126 10.60 -13.35 13.53
C PHE A 126 9.75 -12.95 14.73
N LEU A 127 9.62 -11.64 14.97
CA LEU A 127 8.83 -11.06 16.06
C LEU A 127 7.40 -10.75 15.64
N THR A 128 7.17 -10.62 14.34
CA THR A 128 5.90 -10.28 13.72
C THR A 128 5.40 -11.42 12.83
N THR A 129 4.16 -11.31 12.41
CA THR A 129 3.57 -12.22 11.43
C THR A 129 3.45 -11.59 10.03
N THR A 130 4.20 -10.51 9.78
CA THR A 130 4.05 -9.69 8.56
C THR A 130 5.09 -10.00 7.51
N ASP A 131 4.70 -9.91 6.24
CA ASP A 131 5.61 -10.01 5.09
C ASP A 131 6.71 -8.95 5.17
N SER A 132 6.40 -7.78 5.74
CA SER A 132 7.32 -6.66 5.91
C SER A 132 8.58 -7.06 6.69
N GLU A 133 8.44 -7.89 7.72
CA GLU A 133 9.58 -8.42 8.48
C GLU A 133 10.35 -9.48 7.70
N VAL A 134 9.67 -10.28 6.88
CA VAL A 134 10.32 -11.27 5.98
C VAL A 134 11.23 -10.55 4.97
N ILE A 135 10.71 -9.50 4.33
CA ILE A 135 11.49 -8.64 3.41
C ILE A 135 12.68 -8.03 4.16
N ALA A 136 12.44 -7.48 5.35
CA ALA A 136 13.47 -6.81 6.12
C ALA A 136 14.61 -7.77 6.55
N ASN A 137 14.25 -8.97 7.02
CA ASN A 137 15.25 -9.99 7.36
C ASN A 137 15.99 -10.52 6.13
N LEU A 138 15.35 -10.60 4.96
CA LEU A 138 16.03 -10.96 3.71
C LEU A 138 17.10 -9.92 3.33
N ILE A 139 16.77 -8.62 3.43
CA ILE A 139 17.73 -7.53 3.20
C ILE A 139 18.88 -7.62 4.21
N ALA A 140 18.58 -7.83 5.49
CA ALA A 140 19.59 -7.97 6.54
C ALA A 140 20.50 -9.20 6.33
N HIS A 141 19.94 -10.31 5.86
CA HIS A 141 20.69 -11.52 5.50
C HIS A 141 21.71 -11.25 4.40
N TYR A 142 21.31 -10.56 3.32
CA TYR A 142 22.26 -10.17 2.27
C TYR A 142 23.31 -9.17 2.79
N TYR A 143 22.90 -8.26 3.66
CA TYR A 143 23.80 -7.28 4.27
C TYR A 143 24.87 -7.93 5.15
N ALA A 144 24.59 -9.10 5.72
CA ALA A 144 25.57 -9.85 6.51
C ALA A 144 26.82 -10.20 5.70
N SER A 145 26.64 -10.51 4.43
CA SER A 145 27.70 -10.94 3.50
C SER A 145 28.21 -9.81 2.61
N ASN A 146 27.42 -8.75 2.42
CA ASN A 146 27.74 -7.62 1.55
C ASN A 146 27.37 -6.30 2.22
N LYS A 147 28.36 -5.49 2.61
CA LYS A 147 28.13 -4.21 3.30
C LYS A 147 27.57 -3.09 2.39
N ASN A 148 27.34 -3.36 1.10
CA ASN A 148 26.67 -2.43 0.20
C ASN A 148 25.14 -2.62 0.27
N PHE A 149 24.47 -1.73 1.00
CA PHE A 149 23.03 -1.80 1.23
C PHE A 149 22.21 -1.76 -0.07
N LEU A 150 22.61 -0.93 -1.05
CA LEU A 150 21.92 -0.83 -2.34
C LEU A 150 22.00 -2.14 -3.13
N GLU A 151 23.17 -2.80 -3.15
CA GLU A 151 23.30 -4.10 -3.79
C GLU A 151 22.49 -5.17 -3.07
N CYS A 152 22.42 -5.12 -1.73
CA CYS A 152 21.56 -6.03 -0.95
C CYS A 152 20.07 -5.85 -1.29
N LEU A 153 19.60 -4.61 -1.44
CA LEU A 153 18.24 -4.33 -1.91
C LEU A 153 17.99 -4.92 -3.30
N LYS A 154 18.93 -4.73 -4.24
CA LYS A 154 18.83 -5.30 -5.59
C LYS A 154 18.78 -6.83 -5.56
N GLN A 155 19.53 -7.49 -4.67
CA GLN A 155 19.47 -8.95 -4.54
C GLN A 155 18.14 -9.41 -3.93
N ALA A 156 17.66 -8.76 -2.87
CA ALA A 156 16.36 -9.06 -2.28
C ALA A 156 15.22 -8.91 -3.30
N MET A 157 15.22 -7.83 -4.09
CA MET A 157 14.21 -7.60 -5.14
C MET A 157 14.18 -8.68 -6.23
N LYS A 158 15.32 -9.35 -6.50
CA LYS A 158 15.38 -10.45 -7.48
C LYS A 158 14.75 -11.74 -6.97
N GLU A 159 14.63 -11.88 -5.67
CA GLU A 159 14.13 -13.09 -5.01
C GLU A 159 12.68 -12.91 -4.52
N ILE A 160 12.28 -11.69 -4.16
CA ILE A 160 10.91 -11.42 -3.72
C ILE A 160 9.96 -11.53 -4.90
N VAL A 161 8.94 -12.38 -4.74
CA VAL A 161 7.84 -12.53 -5.69
C VAL A 161 6.57 -11.98 -5.07
N GLY A 162 5.81 -11.20 -5.82
CA GLY A 162 4.54 -10.63 -5.39
C GLY A 162 4.46 -9.13 -5.60
N SER A 163 3.63 -8.47 -4.79
CA SER A 163 3.43 -7.03 -4.84
C SER A 163 4.12 -6.37 -3.65
N TYR A 164 4.89 -5.33 -3.91
CA TYR A 164 5.51 -4.54 -2.85
C TYR A 164 5.86 -3.14 -3.33
N CYS A 165 5.42 -2.14 -2.56
CA CYS A 165 6.09 -0.86 -2.47
C CYS A 165 6.80 -0.81 -1.11
N LEU A 166 8.05 -0.33 -1.09
CA LEU A 166 8.81 -0.16 0.14
C LEU A 166 9.23 1.31 0.28
N VAL A 167 9.18 1.82 1.50
CA VAL A 167 9.82 3.07 1.89
C VAL A 167 10.73 2.77 3.07
N ILE A 168 12.03 2.91 2.86
CA ILE A 168 13.07 2.53 3.81
C ILE A 168 13.81 3.78 4.28
N LEU A 169 13.98 3.90 5.59
CA LEU A 169 14.89 4.84 6.23
C LEU A 169 16.19 4.09 6.56
N TYR A 170 17.26 4.43 5.87
CA TYR A 170 18.59 3.87 6.12
C TYR A 170 19.59 5.01 6.26
N GLN A 171 20.23 5.11 7.43
CA GLN A 171 21.07 6.24 7.81
C GLN A 171 20.27 7.56 7.70
N ASN A 172 20.54 8.35 6.65
CA ASN A 172 19.92 9.64 6.37
C ASN A 172 19.21 9.68 5.01
N LYS A 173 18.92 8.49 4.47
CA LYS A 173 18.35 8.29 3.14
C LYS A 173 16.92 7.80 3.25
N VAL A 174 16.04 8.33 2.38
CA VAL A 174 14.76 7.71 2.07
C VAL A 174 14.93 6.94 0.77
N ILE A 175 14.70 5.63 0.83
CA ILE A 175 14.77 4.73 -0.31
C ILE A 175 13.36 4.24 -0.62
N ALA A 176 12.87 4.54 -1.81
CA ALA A 176 11.57 4.13 -2.30
C ALA A 176 11.73 3.04 -3.37
N ILE A 177 10.99 1.96 -3.24
CA ILE A 177 11.11 0.79 -4.13
C ILE A 177 9.72 0.39 -4.59
N ARG A 178 9.59 0.06 -5.87
CA ARG A 178 8.37 -0.49 -6.46
C ARG A 178 8.65 -1.84 -7.13
N ASP A 179 7.76 -2.79 -6.93
CA ASP A 179 7.87 -4.12 -7.52
C ASP A 179 7.95 -4.09 -9.07
N PRO A 180 8.53 -5.12 -9.72
CA PRO A 180 8.74 -5.13 -11.17
C PRO A 180 7.47 -5.06 -12.03
N ASN A 181 6.31 -5.42 -11.47
CA ASN A 181 5.03 -5.37 -12.17
C ASN A 181 4.29 -4.04 -11.92
N GLY A 182 4.73 -3.23 -10.95
CA GLY A 182 4.13 -1.96 -10.59
C GLY A 182 2.74 -2.09 -9.95
N PHE A 183 2.47 -3.15 -9.18
CA PHE A 183 1.13 -3.43 -8.64
C PHE A 183 0.54 -2.26 -7.84
N ARG A 184 1.34 -1.72 -6.91
CA ARG A 184 0.92 -0.70 -5.94
C ARG A 184 1.42 0.68 -6.37
N PRO A 185 0.69 1.76 -6.04
CA PRO A 185 1.11 3.11 -6.36
C PRO A 185 2.22 3.60 -5.41
N LEU A 186 3.14 4.39 -5.96
CA LEU A 186 4.19 5.08 -5.22
C LEU A 186 4.63 6.29 -6.07
N VAL A 187 4.48 7.48 -5.53
CA VAL A 187 4.77 8.75 -6.21
C VAL A 187 5.90 9.49 -5.52
N ILE A 188 6.59 10.33 -6.28
CA ILE A 188 7.63 11.24 -5.82
C ILE A 188 7.08 12.67 -5.91
N GLY A 189 7.29 13.45 -4.84
CA GLY A 189 6.97 14.87 -4.79
C GLY A 189 8.19 15.71 -4.42
N LYS A 190 8.16 16.97 -4.85
CA LYS A 190 9.20 17.97 -4.55
C LYS A 190 8.56 19.32 -4.24
N ASN A 191 9.09 20.04 -3.25
CA ASN A 191 8.66 21.43 -2.97
C ASN A 191 9.65 22.45 -3.56
N GLU A 192 9.27 23.73 -3.49
CA GLU A 192 10.09 24.85 -3.98
C GLU A 192 11.45 24.95 -3.28
N GLU A 193 11.52 24.51 -2.02
CA GLU A 193 12.74 24.50 -1.23
C GLU A 193 13.71 23.38 -1.64
N GLY A 194 13.29 22.46 -2.51
CA GLY A 194 14.11 21.34 -2.97
C GLY A 194 14.01 20.07 -2.11
N GLU A 195 13.16 20.05 -1.09
CA GLU A 195 12.86 18.85 -0.31
C GLU A 195 12.14 17.82 -1.16
N ILE A 196 12.40 16.54 -0.87
CA ILE A 196 11.85 15.42 -1.63
C ILE A 196 11.06 14.53 -0.68
N CYS A 197 9.85 14.14 -1.10
CA CYS A 197 9.09 13.11 -0.43
C CYS A 197 8.58 12.05 -1.41
N VAL A 198 8.19 10.92 -0.84
CA VAL A 198 7.55 9.82 -1.53
C VAL A 198 6.29 9.43 -0.78
N ALA A 199 5.25 9.05 -1.51
CA ALA A 199 3.97 8.69 -0.91
C ALA A 199 3.24 7.64 -1.74
N SER A 200 2.31 6.92 -1.11
CA SER A 200 1.46 5.98 -1.85
C SER A 200 0.50 6.70 -2.82
N GLU A 201 0.11 7.96 -2.56
CA GLU A 201 -0.76 8.76 -3.42
C GLU A 201 -0.37 10.24 -3.39
N THR A 202 -0.76 10.96 -4.44
CA THR A 202 -0.52 12.41 -4.59
C THR A 202 -1.22 13.26 -3.54
N CYS A 203 -2.36 12.83 -3.01
CA CYS A 203 -3.08 13.57 -1.96
C CYS A 203 -2.24 13.80 -0.70
N ALA A 204 -1.25 12.93 -0.43
CA ALA A 204 -0.30 13.13 0.65
C ALA A 204 0.70 14.25 0.37
N LEU A 205 1.06 14.45 -0.91
CA LEU A 205 1.92 15.55 -1.35
C LEU A 205 1.19 16.88 -1.22
N ASP A 206 -0.06 16.93 -1.69
CA ASP A 206 -0.93 18.10 -1.64
C ASP A 206 -1.12 18.58 -0.19
N ALA A 207 -1.33 17.64 0.74
CA ALA A 207 -1.55 17.92 2.15
C ALA A 207 -0.37 18.63 2.86
N ILE A 208 0.83 18.59 2.27
CA ILE A 208 2.04 19.20 2.85
C ILE A 208 2.70 20.22 1.93
N GLY A 209 2.03 20.62 0.83
CA GLY A 209 2.52 21.63 -0.10
C GLY A 209 3.65 21.14 -1.01
N PHE A 210 3.66 19.86 -1.39
CA PHE A 210 4.63 19.31 -2.34
C PHE A 210 3.96 19.13 -3.70
N SER A 211 4.66 19.51 -4.77
CA SER A 211 4.21 19.27 -6.13
C SER A 211 4.54 17.86 -6.56
N TYR A 212 3.63 17.22 -7.29
CA TYR A 212 3.87 15.94 -7.94
C TYR A 212 5.02 16.06 -8.95
N LEU A 213 5.98 15.14 -8.87
CA LEU A 213 7.10 15.07 -9.81
C LEU A 213 6.86 13.95 -10.84
N ARG A 214 6.72 12.71 -10.37
CA ARG A 214 6.42 11.51 -11.17
C ARG A 214 6.13 10.31 -10.27
N ASP A 215 5.62 9.23 -10.86
CA ASP A 215 5.61 7.90 -10.23
C ASP A 215 7.03 7.33 -10.04
N VAL A 216 7.19 6.47 -9.04
CA VAL A 216 8.29 5.50 -9.00
C VAL A 216 7.97 4.43 -10.05
N GLU A 217 8.90 4.17 -10.96
CA GLU A 217 8.71 3.25 -12.07
C GLU A 217 8.69 1.78 -11.59
N PRO A 218 7.97 0.87 -12.28
CA PRO A 218 8.03 -0.56 -11.97
C PRO A 218 9.47 -1.10 -11.95
N GLY A 219 9.86 -1.71 -10.83
CA GLY A 219 11.21 -2.25 -10.62
C GLY A 219 12.31 -1.21 -10.36
N GLU A 220 11.94 0.05 -10.09
CA GLU A 220 12.85 1.13 -9.71
C GLU A 220 13.15 1.11 -8.21
N ILE A 221 14.42 1.41 -7.88
CA ILE A 221 14.85 1.93 -6.59
C ILE A 221 15.14 3.43 -6.78
N PHE A 222 14.39 4.28 -6.08
CA PHE A 222 14.64 5.70 -5.97
C PHE A 222 15.26 6.00 -4.61
N VAL A 223 16.37 6.74 -4.58
CA VAL A 223 17.06 7.13 -3.35
C VAL A 223 17.08 8.64 -3.26
N ALA A 224 16.65 9.21 -2.13
CA ALA A 224 16.82 10.61 -1.81
C ALA A 224 17.65 10.75 -0.52
N GLU A 225 18.57 11.71 -0.49
CA GLU A 225 19.42 11.96 0.67
C GLU A 225 19.80 13.44 0.81
N TYR A 226 19.99 13.87 2.06
CA TYR A 226 20.57 15.16 2.36
C TYR A 226 22.09 15.09 2.22
N VAL A 227 22.65 15.90 1.32
CA VAL A 227 24.10 16.01 1.10
C VAL A 227 24.56 17.34 1.67
N TYR A 228 25.40 17.27 2.69
CA TYR A 228 26.07 18.44 3.25
C TYR A 228 27.28 18.81 2.38
N GLU A 229 27.22 19.99 1.75
CA GLU A 229 28.35 20.58 1.01
C GLU A 229 28.49 22.00 1.57
N LYS A 230 29.66 22.33 2.16
CA LYS A 230 29.92 23.54 2.97
C LYS A 230 29.25 24.84 2.51
N GLU A 231 29.08 25.04 1.21
CA GLU A 231 28.50 26.26 0.61
C GLU A 231 27.21 26.02 -0.20
N ASN A 232 26.75 24.77 -0.37
CA ASN A 232 25.58 24.40 -1.19
C ASN A 232 24.92 23.10 -0.73
N ASP A 233 24.43 23.11 0.51
CA ASP A 233 23.59 22.02 1.02
C ASP A 233 22.44 21.72 0.05
N LYS A 234 22.37 20.46 -0.38
CA LYS A 234 21.38 20.03 -1.37
C LYS A 234 20.81 18.68 -1.01
N ILE A 235 19.58 18.48 -1.45
CA ILE A 235 18.98 17.15 -1.46
C ILE A 235 19.29 16.55 -2.83
N SER A 236 19.98 15.43 -2.82
CA SER A 236 20.31 14.69 -4.03
C SER A 236 19.38 13.48 -4.17
N SER A 237 19.18 13.05 -5.41
CA SER A 237 18.41 11.84 -5.69
C SER A 237 19.05 11.02 -6.80
N SER A 238 19.00 9.70 -6.67
CA SER A 238 19.47 8.75 -7.68
C SER A 238 18.42 7.66 -7.94
N THR A 239 18.49 7.05 -9.12
CA THR A 239 17.56 6.01 -9.55
C THR A 239 18.32 4.80 -10.06
N TYR A 240 17.78 3.62 -9.78
CA TYR A 240 18.35 2.35 -10.22
C TYR A 240 17.24 1.43 -10.72
N SER A 241 17.39 0.90 -11.93
CA SER A 241 16.51 -0.13 -12.46
C SER A 241 17.07 -1.50 -12.09
N VAL A 242 16.26 -2.37 -11.49
CA VAL A 242 16.71 -3.72 -11.07
C VAL A 242 16.19 -4.79 -12.01
N LEU A 243 14.88 -4.84 -12.16
CA LEU A 243 14.17 -5.80 -12.99
C LEU A 243 13.00 -5.09 -13.65
N LYS A 244 12.62 -5.54 -14.84
CA LYS A 244 11.38 -5.14 -15.49
C LYS A 244 10.59 -6.41 -15.79
N ASP A 245 9.31 -6.38 -15.48
CA ASP A 245 8.37 -7.42 -15.86
C ASP A 245 7.14 -6.76 -16.53
N LYS A 246 6.14 -7.57 -16.91
CA LYS A 246 4.89 -7.10 -17.45
C LYS A 246 4.17 -6.22 -16.42
N ILE A 247 3.97 -4.96 -16.79
CA ILE A 247 3.23 -4.00 -15.98
C ILE A 247 1.80 -4.50 -15.77
N SER A 248 1.39 -4.59 -14.51
CA SER A 248 0.12 -5.15 -14.06
C SER A 248 -0.40 -4.39 -12.84
N HIS A 249 -0.71 -3.10 -13.01
CA HIS A 249 -1.23 -2.25 -11.93
C HIS A 249 -2.49 -2.85 -11.32
N CYS A 250 -2.65 -2.75 -9.99
CA CYS A 250 -3.83 -3.30 -9.34
C CYS A 250 -5.11 -2.58 -9.80
N MET A 251 -6.06 -3.28 -10.43
CA MET A 251 -7.32 -2.65 -10.85
C MET A 251 -8.16 -2.15 -9.68
N PHE A 252 -8.03 -2.75 -8.48
CA PHE A 252 -8.74 -2.30 -7.28
C PHE A 252 -8.31 -0.93 -6.77
N GLU A 253 -7.11 -0.45 -7.13
CA GLU A 253 -6.72 0.93 -6.84
C GLU A 253 -7.64 1.91 -7.57
N TYR A 254 -8.06 1.61 -8.80
CA TYR A 254 -8.96 2.46 -9.57
C TYR A 254 -10.44 2.29 -9.21
N VAL A 255 -10.83 1.09 -8.78
CA VAL A 255 -12.22 0.76 -8.46
C VAL A 255 -12.62 1.25 -7.07
N TYR A 256 -11.70 1.18 -6.09
CA TYR A 256 -12.06 1.31 -4.67
C TYR A 256 -11.03 2.00 -3.79
N PHE A 257 -9.74 1.65 -3.90
CA PHE A 257 -8.73 2.00 -2.88
C PHE A 257 -8.12 3.40 -3.04
N ALA A 258 -7.90 3.87 -4.26
CA ALA A 258 -7.37 5.20 -4.47
C ALA A 258 -8.46 6.24 -4.21
N ARG A 259 -8.05 7.39 -3.67
CA ARG A 259 -8.99 8.45 -3.34
C ARG A 259 -9.49 9.12 -4.62
N ALA A 260 -10.63 8.67 -5.15
CA ALA A 260 -11.51 9.56 -5.88
C ALA A 260 -12.06 10.58 -4.87
N GLY A 261 -12.18 11.86 -5.25
CA GLY A 261 -12.66 12.92 -4.35
C GLY A 261 -13.88 12.47 -3.54
N GLU A 262 -13.64 12.20 -2.26
CA GLU A 262 -14.57 11.71 -1.23
C GLU A 262 -15.22 10.32 -1.49
N LYS A 263 -15.00 9.38 -0.55
CA LYS A 263 -16.03 8.96 0.43
C LYS A 263 -15.57 7.82 1.33
N GLU A 264 -15.53 8.10 2.63
CA GLU A 264 -15.75 7.09 3.65
C GLU A 264 -17.25 6.74 3.66
N LEU A 265 -17.59 5.49 3.33
CA LEU A 265 -18.94 4.97 3.42
C LEU A 265 -19.01 3.94 4.54
N CYS A 266 -19.15 4.41 5.79
CA CYS A 266 -19.70 3.60 6.87
C CYS A 266 -20.20 4.52 7.98
N THR A 267 -21.47 4.94 7.93
CA THR A 267 -22.43 5.01 9.07
C THR A 267 -23.71 5.82 8.84
N LYS A 268 -23.97 6.45 7.68
CA LYS A 268 -25.20 7.26 7.49
C LYS A 268 -25.85 7.10 6.11
N LEU A 269 -26.36 5.92 5.79
CA LEU A 269 -27.29 5.77 4.67
C LEU A 269 -28.72 5.73 5.20
N ASN A 270 -29.41 6.88 5.15
CA ASN A 270 -30.83 7.00 5.45
C ASN A 270 -31.56 7.50 4.19
N PRO A 271 -32.19 6.61 3.41
CA PRO A 271 -32.86 7.02 2.18
C PRO A 271 -33.98 8.03 2.44
N ILE A 272 -34.02 9.09 1.63
CA ILE A 272 -35.05 10.12 1.68
C ILE A 272 -36.33 9.53 1.09
N LYS A 273 -37.39 9.36 1.91
CA LYS A 273 -38.60 8.63 1.52
C LYS A 273 -39.24 9.16 0.22
N THR A 274 -39.33 10.49 0.07
CA THR A 274 -39.89 11.15 -1.12
C THR A 274 -39.12 10.84 -2.40
N GLU A 275 -37.84 10.45 -2.29
CA GLU A 275 -37.02 10.06 -3.42
C GLU A 275 -37.13 8.58 -3.79
N VAL A 276 -37.79 7.78 -2.96
CA VAL A 276 -37.81 6.31 -3.10
C VAL A 276 -39.22 5.76 -3.33
N GLU A 277 -40.22 6.30 -2.63
CA GLU A 277 -41.58 5.76 -2.60
C GLU A 277 -42.21 5.71 -4.00
N GLY A 278 -42.68 4.53 -4.41
CA GLY A 278 -43.30 4.24 -5.71
C GLY A 278 -42.34 4.24 -6.91
N LYS A 279 -41.06 4.58 -6.73
CA LYS A 279 -40.08 4.70 -7.83
C LYS A 279 -39.37 3.37 -8.11
N ARG A 280 -38.85 3.26 -9.33
CA ARG A 280 -37.88 2.22 -9.73
C ARG A 280 -36.49 2.79 -9.51
N ILE A 281 -35.70 2.14 -8.65
CA ILE A 281 -34.40 2.63 -8.20
C ILE A 281 -33.29 1.87 -8.90
N ILE A 282 -32.31 2.61 -9.44
CA ILE A 282 -31.03 2.03 -9.86
C ILE A 282 -30.01 2.36 -8.78
N LEU A 283 -29.54 1.34 -8.06
CA LEU A 283 -28.46 1.45 -7.09
C LEU A 283 -27.15 1.09 -7.78
N ILE A 284 -26.20 2.03 -7.78
CA ILE A 284 -24.85 1.84 -8.31
C ILE A 284 -23.93 1.61 -7.13
N ASP A 285 -23.14 0.52 -7.17
CA ASP A 285 -22.14 0.19 -6.17
C ASP A 285 -20.79 -0.08 -6.85
N ASP A 286 -19.69 0.09 -6.12
CA ASP A 286 -18.35 -0.08 -6.67
C ASP A 286 -18.08 -1.56 -6.99
N SER A 287 -18.43 -2.44 -6.06
CA SER A 287 -18.13 -3.87 -6.11
C SER A 287 -19.10 -4.69 -5.26
N ILE A 288 -19.18 -6.00 -5.51
CA ILE A 288 -19.93 -6.93 -4.65
C ILE A 288 -19.02 -8.11 -4.30
N VAL A 289 -18.60 -8.18 -3.04
CA VAL A 289 -17.82 -9.31 -2.51
C VAL A 289 -18.75 -10.38 -1.92
N ARG A 290 -19.45 -10.06 -0.82
CA ARG A 290 -20.33 -11.01 -0.10
C ARG A 290 -21.82 -10.77 -0.31
N GLY A 291 -22.18 -9.58 -0.81
CA GLY A 291 -23.57 -9.18 -1.03
C GLY A 291 -24.38 -8.87 0.22
N THR A 292 -23.80 -8.94 1.43
CA THR A 292 -24.51 -8.65 2.69
C THR A 292 -24.92 -7.18 2.81
N THR A 293 -24.01 -6.25 2.52
CA THR A 293 -24.27 -4.80 2.52
C THR A 293 -25.37 -4.44 1.53
N ILE A 294 -25.22 -4.88 0.27
CA ILE A 294 -26.19 -4.53 -0.78
C ILE A 294 -27.57 -5.13 -0.52
N LYS A 295 -27.64 -6.35 0.00
CA LYS A 295 -28.90 -6.98 0.45
C LYS A 295 -29.60 -6.15 1.52
N ARG A 296 -28.84 -5.61 2.48
CA ARG A 296 -29.38 -4.69 3.50
C ARG A 296 -29.89 -3.39 2.89
N LEU A 297 -29.15 -2.80 1.94
CA LEU A 297 -29.55 -1.57 1.25
C LEU A 297 -30.84 -1.76 0.45
N ILE A 298 -30.95 -2.86 -0.31
CA ILE A 298 -32.16 -3.22 -1.04
C ILE A 298 -33.35 -3.30 -0.08
N LYS A 299 -33.18 -3.99 1.07
CA LYS A 299 -34.23 -4.07 2.09
C LYS A 299 -34.67 -2.69 2.58
N ILE A 300 -33.72 -1.81 2.90
CA ILE A 300 -34.04 -0.44 3.37
C ILE A 300 -34.81 0.33 2.28
N LEU A 301 -34.42 0.22 1.00
CA LEU A 301 -35.11 0.88 -0.11
C LEU A 301 -36.53 0.34 -0.28
N ARG A 302 -36.72 -0.99 -0.18
CA ARG A 302 -38.03 -1.64 -0.22
C ARG A 302 -38.92 -1.22 0.94
N ASP A 303 -38.38 -1.20 2.16
CA ASP A 303 -39.10 -0.76 3.37
C ASP A 303 -39.54 0.72 3.27
N LYS A 304 -38.84 1.53 2.46
CA LYS A 304 -39.20 2.93 2.15
C LYS A 304 -40.14 3.08 0.95
N GLY A 305 -40.61 1.99 0.36
CA GLY A 305 -41.62 1.98 -0.69
C GLY A 305 -41.08 1.90 -2.13
N ALA A 306 -39.83 1.50 -2.34
CA ALA A 306 -39.31 1.30 -3.70
C ALA A 306 -40.12 0.23 -4.46
N LYS A 307 -40.56 0.56 -5.68
CA LYS A 307 -41.31 -0.34 -6.57
C LYS A 307 -40.43 -1.43 -7.17
N GLU A 308 -39.22 -1.07 -7.58
CA GLU A 308 -38.18 -1.96 -8.13
C GLU A 308 -36.81 -1.44 -7.67
N VAL A 309 -35.85 -2.34 -7.48
CA VAL A 309 -34.46 -2.04 -7.12
C VAL A 309 -33.54 -2.84 -8.05
N HIS A 310 -32.88 -2.12 -8.97
CA HIS A 310 -31.93 -2.66 -9.93
C HIS A 310 -30.50 -2.31 -9.52
N ILE A 311 -29.62 -3.29 -9.56
CA ILE A 311 -28.21 -3.13 -9.16
C ILE A 311 -27.33 -2.96 -10.39
N ARG A 312 -26.42 -1.98 -10.34
CA ARG A 312 -25.34 -1.80 -11.31
C ARG A 312 -24.01 -1.74 -10.57
N VAL A 313 -23.04 -2.52 -11.03
CA VAL A 313 -21.75 -2.67 -10.36
C VAL A 313 -20.64 -2.23 -11.31
N SER A 314 -19.81 -1.28 -10.87
CA SER A 314 -18.69 -0.75 -11.68
C SER A 314 -17.42 -1.62 -11.65
N CYS A 315 -17.49 -2.78 -11.01
CA CYS A 315 -16.48 -3.83 -11.03
C CYS A 315 -17.07 -5.11 -11.64
N PRO A 316 -16.34 -5.87 -12.48
CA PRO A 316 -16.75 -7.21 -12.87
C PRO A 316 -16.89 -8.16 -11.66
N PRO A 317 -17.52 -9.32 -11.80
CA PRO A 317 -17.73 -10.23 -10.69
C PRO A 317 -16.41 -10.73 -10.08
N ILE A 318 -16.23 -10.53 -8.77
CA ILE A 318 -15.05 -10.97 -8.01
C ILE A 318 -15.22 -12.45 -7.66
N LYS A 319 -14.29 -13.29 -8.13
CA LYS A 319 -14.38 -14.76 -8.04
C LYS A 319 -13.21 -15.41 -7.31
N PHE A 320 -12.08 -14.71 -7.26
CA PHE A 320 -10.81 -15.23 -6.74
C PHE A 320 -10.22 -14.29 -5.70
N PRO A 321 -9.57 -14.83 -4.65
CA PRO A 321 -8.95 -14.01 -3.62
C PRO A 321 -7.72 -13.30 -4.18
N CYS A 322 -7.34 -12.18 -3.57
CA CYS A 322 -6.15 -11.45 -3.95
C CYS A 322 -4.93 -11.97 -3.18
N ASN A 323 -3.85 -12.28 -3.89
CA ASN A 323 -2.55 -12.65 -3.29
C ASN A 323 -1.55 -11.48 -3.27
N PHE A 324 -1.99 -10.27 -3.64
CA PHE A 324 -1.14 -9.11 -3.92
C PHE A 324 -1.46 -7.91 -3.00
N GLY A 325 -2.02 -8.16 -1.83
CA GLY A 325 -2.19 -7.19 -0.75
C GLY A 325 -3.53 -6.46 -0.72
N ILE A 326 -4.57 -6.96 -1.41
CA ILE A 326 -5.94 -6.55 -1.11
C ILE A 326 -6.46 -7.57 -0.12
N ASP A 327 -6.87 -7.11 1.07
CA ASP A 327 -7.50 -7.99 2.04
C ASP A 327 -8.85 -8.47 1.49
N MET A 328 -8.89 -9.73 1.10
CA MET A 328 -10.10 -10.39 0.67
C MET A 328 -10.29 -11.61 1.54
N GLN A 329 -11.52 -11.80 2.01
CA GLN A 329 -11.85 -12.96 2.83
C GLN A 329 -11.81 -14.26 2.01
N THR A 330 -12.14 -15.39 2.65
CA THR A 330 -12.00 -16.69 2.01
C THR A 330 -12.84 -16.77 0.74
N ALA A 331 -12.29 -17.40 -0.29
CA ALA A 331 -12.93 -17.56 -1.59
C ALA A 331 -14.38 -18.09 -1.53
N LYS A 332 -14.69 -18.92 -0.53
CA LYS A 332 -16.02 -19.51 -0.31
C LYS A 332 -17.10 -18.48 -0.01
N GLU A 333 -16.71 -17.30 0.46
CA GLU A 333 -17.64 -16.25 0.85
C GLU A 333 -17.98 -15.28 -0.28
N PHE A 334 -17.31 -15.41 -1.44
CA PHE A 334 -17.60 -14.55 -2.58
C PHE A 334 -18.91 -14.97 -3.24
N ILE A 335 -19.86 -14.05 -3.28
CA ILE A 335 -21.20 -14.33 -3.78
C ILE A 335 -21.18 -14.75 -5.26
N ALA A 336 -20.22 -14.24 -6.03
CA ALA A 336 -20.11 -14.45 -7.47
C ALA A 336 -19.19 -15.61 -7.89
N ARG A 337 -18.58 -16.34 -6.95
CA ARG A 337 -17.61 -17.41 -7.27
C ARG A 337 -18.20 -18.48 -8.17
N ASP A 338 -19.32 -19.05 -7.74
CA ASP A 338 -19.98 -20.19 -8.40
C ASP A 338 -21.44 -19.88 -8.74
N LYS A 339 -21.79 -18.60 -8.95
CA LYS A 339 -23.17 -18.16 -9.19
C LYS A 339 -23.28 -17.27 -10.41
N SER A 340 -24.35 -17.49 -11.17
CA SER A 340 -24.79 -16.61 -12.24
C SER A 340 -25.39 -15.31 -11.68
N ALA A 341 -25.49 -14.27 -12.51
CA ALA A 341 -26.11 -13.01 -12.11
C ALA A 341 -27.57 -13.20 -11.64
N GLY A 342 -28.34 -14.11 -12.25
CA GLY A 342 -29.72 -14.40 -11.85
C GLY A 342 -29.84 -15.05 -10.47
N GLU A 343 -28.92 -15.95 -10.13
CA GLU A 343 -28.83 -16.53 -8.79
C GLU A 343 -28.46 -15.45 -7.75
N ILE A 344 -27.53 -14.55 -8.09
CA ILE A 344 -27.14 -13.44 -7.20
C ILE A 344 -28.31 -12.49 -6.97
N VAL A 345 -29.07 -12.12 -8.02
CA VAL A 345 -30.31 -11.30 -7.92
C VAL A 345 -31.25 -11.89 -6.87
N SER A 346 -31.48 -13.20 -6.95
CA SER A 346 -32.36 -13.92 -6.03
C SER A 346 -31.83 -13.89 -4.58
N LEU A 347 -30.51 -14.01 -4.39
CA LEU A 347 -29.89 -14.01 -3.07
C LEU A 347 -29.91 -12.65 -2.37
N ILE A 348 -29.71 -11.56 -3.13
CA ILE A 348 -29.70 -10.20 -2.61
C ILE A 348 -31.09 -9.55 -2.58
N GLY A 349 -32.08 -10.13 -3.27
CA GLY A 349 -33.45 -9.64 -3.32
C GLY A 349 -33.66 -8.45 -4.27
N ALA A 350 -32.83 -8.35 -5.32
CA ALA A 350 -32.95 -7.31 -6.34
C ALA A 350 -33.93 -7.73 -7.45
N ASP A 351 -34.30 -6.80 -8.33
CA ASP A 351 -35.08 -7.07 -9.54
C ASP A 351 -34.19 -7.33 -10.76
N SER A 352 -33.01 -6.69 -10.81
CA SER A 352 -31.98 -6.99 -11.81
C SER A 352 -30.59 -6.67 -11.27
N LEU A 353 -29.57 -7.29 -11.87
CA LEU A 353 -28.16 -7.05 -11.57
C LEU A 353 -27.39 -7.03 -12.89
N GLN A 354 -26.59 -5.99 -13.08
CA GLN A 354 -25.64 -5.92 -14.20
C GLN A 354 -24.28 -5.51 -13.67
N TYR A 355 -23.26 -6.30 -14.00
CA TYR A 355 -21.86 -5.95 -13.82
C TYR A 355 -21.33 -5.28 -15.09
N ILE A 356 -20.38 -4.37 -14.95
CA ILE A 356 -19.53 -3.98 -16.08
C ILE A 356 -18.75 -5.21 -16.59
N SER A 357 -18.51 -5.29 -17.90
CA SER A 357 -17.63 -6.34 -18.44
C SER A 357 -16.16 -6.03 -18.13
N ILE A 358 -15.28 -7.03 -18.23
CA ILE A 358 -13.84 -6.84 -18.04
C ILE A 358 -13.29 -5.85 -19.08
N GLU A 359 -13.73 -5.96 -20.33
CA GLU A 359 -13.37 -5.03 -21.42
C GLU A 359 -13.90 -3.63 -21.15
N GLY A 360 -15.11 -3.53 -20.60
CA GLY A 360 -15.71 -2.27 -20.17
C GLY A 360 -14.90 -1.60 -19.07
N LEU A 361 -14.43 -2.38 -18.08
CA LEU A 361 -13.54 -1.89 -17.02
C LEU A 361 -12.22 -1.36 -17.60
N PHE A 362 -11.56 -2.14 -18.45
CA PHE A 362 -10.29 -1.72 -19.08
C PHE A 362 -10.46 -0.45 -19.92
N LYS A 363 -11.58 -0.35 -20.66
CA LYS A 363 -11.92 0.86 -21.41
C LYS A 363 -12.15 2.07 -20.50
N ALA A 364 -12.84 1.88 -19.37
CA ALA A 364 -13.10 2.95 -18.41
C ALA A 364 -11.82 3.47 -17.74
N ILE A 365 -10.90 2.58 -17.38
CA ILE A 365 -9.61 2.95 -16.78
C ILE A 365 -8.65 3.53 -17.83
N GLY A 366 -8.75 3.10 -19.09
CA GLY A 366 -7.92 3.59 -20.20
C GLY A 366 -6.61 2.81 -20.39
N THR A 367 -6.43 1.67 -19.73
CA THR A 367 -5.28 0.78 -19.93
C THR A 367 -5.67 -0.69 -19.75
N LYS A 368 -4.90 -1.57 -20.40
CA LYS A 368 -4.98 -3.04 -20.24
C LYS A 368 -3.86 -3.61 -19.37
N ASN A 369 -2.92 -2.77 -18.93
CA ASN A 369 -1.80 -3.17 -18.06
C ASN A 369 -2.26 -3.27 -16.60
N LEU A 370 -3.27 -4.11 -16.37
CA LEU A 370 -3.93 -4.28 -15.08
C LEU A 370 -3.82 -5.72 -14.61
N CYS A 371 -3.61 -5.88 -13.31
CA CYS A 371 -3.83 -7.14 -12.61
C CYS A 371 -5.34 -7.34 -12.42
N ASP A 372 -5.89 -8.38 -13.04
CA ASP A 372 -7.29 -8.79 -12.96
C ASP A 372 -7.47 -10.19 -12.33
N ALA A 373 -6.44 -10.68 -11.62
CA ALA A 373 -6.41 -12.02 -11.02
C ALA A 373 -7.63 -12.33 -10.13
N CYS A 374 -8.19 -11.30 -9.46
CA CYS A 374 -9.38 -11.45 -8.61
C CYS A 374 -10.66 -11.76 -9.42
N LEU A 375 -10.65 -11.47 -10.73
CA LEU A 375 -11.75 -11.68 -11.67
C LEU A 375 -11.52 -12.94 -12.52
N THR A 376 -10.30 -13.14 -13.01
CA THR A 376 -9.94 -14.17 -13.99
C THR A 376 -9.29 -15.41 -13.38
N GLY A 377 -8.69 -15.27 -12.18
CA GLY A 377 -7.87 -16.31 -11.56
C GLY A 377 -6.46 -16.41 -12.17
N ILE A 378 -6.13 -15.58 -13.17
CA ILE A 378 -4.84 -15.61 -13.85
C ILE A 378 -3.86 -14.72 -13.10
N SER A 379 -2.78 -15.32 -12.61
CA SER A 379 -1.71 -14.56 -11.95
C SER A 379 -0.97 -13.68 -12.96
N PRO A 380 -0.72 -12.40 -12.65
CA PRO A 380 0.09 -11.50 -13.47
C PRO A 380 1.60 -11.68 -13.26
N VAL A 381 2.00 -12.43 -12.23
CA VAL A 381 3.40 -12.79 -11.95
C VAL A 381 3.88 -13.77 -13.02
N SER A 382 5.05 -13.52 -13.60
CA SER A 382 5.56 -14.34 -14.71
C SER A 382 5.91 -15.77 -14.27
N GLU A 383 5.86 -16.74 -15.18
CA GLU A 383 6.33 -18.11 -14.90
C GLU A 383 7.77 -18.14 -14.37
N LYS A 384 8.62 -17.20 -14.80
CA LYS A 384 9.99 -17.05 -14.30
C LYS A 384 10.02 -16.72 -12.81
N GLN A 385 9.11 -15.88 -12.34
CA GLN A 385 8.95 -15.57 -10.94
C GLN A 385 8.24 -16.71 -10.18
N MET A 386 7.28 -17.42 -10.80
CA MET A 386 6.65 -18.60 -10.20
C MET A 386 7.62 -19.79 -10.04
N LYS A 387 8.63 -19.92 -10.89
CA LYS A 387 9.70 -20.93 -10.68
C LYS A 387 10.49 -20.72 -9.39
N LEU A 388 10.48 -19.51 -8.81
CA LEU A 388 11.07 -19.25 -7.49
C LEU A 388 10.17 -19.71 -6.34
N THR A 389 8.90 -20.03 -6.60
CA THR A 389 7.96 -20.66 -5.65
C THR A 389 7.88 -22.18 -5.81
N ASP A 390 8.13 -22.71 -7.02
CA ASP A 390 7.90 -24.13 -7.34
C ASP A 390 9.00 -25.10 -6.86
N GLU A 391 9.99 -24.66 -6.08
CA GLU A 391 10.97 -25.60 -5.48
C GLU A 391 10.37 -26.48 -4.36
N ILE A 392 9.11 -26.26 -3.94
CA ILE A 392 8.40 -27.13 -2.98
C ILE A 392 6.88 -27.17 -3.27
N MET A 393 6.48 -27.83 -4.36
CA MET A 393 5.15 -28.44 -4.47
C MET A 393 5.25 -29.96 -4.63
#